data_AF-A0A838PPU6-F1
#
_entry.id   AF-A0A838PPU6-F1
#
_cell.length_a   1.000
_cell.length_b   1.000
_cell.length_c   1.000
_cell.angle_alpha   90.00
_cell.angle_beta   90.00
_cell.angle_gamma   90.00
#
_symmetry.space_group_name_H-M   'P 1'
#
loop_
_entity.id
_entity.type
_entity.pdbx_description
1 polymer ?
#
loop_
_entity_poly.entity_id
_entity_poly.type
_entity_poly.pdbx_seq_one_letter_code
_entity_poly.pdbx_strand_id
1 'polypeptide(L)'
;MLDLAGTEWPDLPNAEVVNASIYAARGRVNGYPDRLATRLRRRLAGRHGVEPEQIAVGNGAAELLQTAAHVLLEPGDELVTPWPSYPLYPLMAQRAGGRPVAVELSTG
;
A
#
# COMPACT_ATOMS: atom_id res chain seq x y z
N MET A 1 -25.39 6.46 11.88
CA MET A 1 -24.61 7.71 11.94
C MET A 1 -23.47 7.55 10.95
N LEU A 2 -23.34 8.45 9.97
CA LEU A 2 -22.27 8.39 8.98
C LEU A 2 -20.96 8.81 9.65
N ASP A 3 -19.92 7.98 9.58
CA ASP A 3 -18.59 8.32 10.06
C ASP A 3 -17.83 9.07 8.95
N LEU A 4 -17.43 10.30 9.25
CA LEU A 4 -16.69 11.18 8.35
C LEU A 4 -15.24 11.39 8.80
N ALA A 5 -14.82 10.78 9.91
CA ALA A 5 -13.45 10.84 10.39
C ALA A 5 -12.55 9.78 9.72
N GLY A 6 -13.18 8.73 9.17
CA GLY A 6 -12.54 7.68 8.42
C GLY A 6 -12.15 8.06 6.99
N THR A 7 -11.31 7.23 6.38
CA THR A 7 -10.96 7.32 4.94
C THR A 7 -11.60 6.18 4.14
N GLU A 8 -12.40 5.36 4.80
CA GLU A 8 -13.12 4.24 4.23
C GLU A 8 -14.25 4.73 3.31
N TRP A 9 -14.56 3.90 2.32
CA TRP A 9 -15.75 4.13 1.50
C TRP A 9 -17.01 3.87 2.35
N PRO A 10 -18.03 4.75 2.31
CA PRO A 10 -19.19 4.63 3.19
C PRO A 10 -20.09 3.43 2.84
N ASP A 11 -20.13 3.03 1.58
CA ASP A 11 -20.91 1.87 1.14
C ASP A 11 -20.14 0.56 1.29
N LEU A 12 -20.89 -0.54 1.41
CA LEU A 12 -20.31 -1.86 1.33
C LEU A 12 -19.73 -2.12 -0.09
N PRO A 13 -18.69 -2.96 -0.21
CA PRO A 13 -18.17 -3.37 -1.50
C PRO A 13 -19.27 -4.00 -2.38
N ASN A 14 -19.11 -3.87 -3.70
CA ASN A 14 -20.03 -4.49 -4.65
C ASN A 14 -20.22 -6.00 -4.35
N ALA A 15 -21.48 -6.44 -4.29
CA ALA A 15 -21.84 -7.80 -3.88
C ALA A 15 -21.23 -8.89 -4.77
N GLU A 16 -21.06 -8.63 -6.07
CA GLU A 16 -20.40 -9.59 -6.99
C GLU A 16 -18.93 -9.79 -6.63
N VAL A 17 -18.24 -8.71 -6.23
CA VAL A 17 -16.84 -8.78 -5.79
C VAL A 17 -16.72 -9.57 -4.49
N VAL A 18 -17.62 -9.33 -3.53
CA VAL A 18 -17.67 -10.09 -2.27
C VAL A 18 -17.92 -11.57 -2.54
N ASN A 19 -18.94 -11.90 -3.34
CA ASN A 19 -19.30 -13.27 -3.68
C ASN A 19 -18.17 -14.00 -4.42
N ALA A 20 -17.54 -13.35 -5.41
CA ALA A 20 -16.40 -13.91 -6.13
C ALA A 20 -15.19 -14.16 -5.22
N SER A 21 -14.93 -13.25 -4.27
CA SER A 21 -13.84 -13.38 -3.30
C SER A 21 -14.06 -14.57 -2.36
N ILE A 22 -15.26 -14.71 -1.80
CA ILE A 22 -15.64 -15.84 -0.95
C ILE A 22 -15.55 -17.15 -1.74
N TYR A 23 -16.09 -17.17 -2.96
CA TYR A 23 -16.06 -18.35 -3.81
C TYR A 23 -14.63 -18.79 -4.14
N ALA A 24 -13.74 -17.85 -4.48
CA ALA A 24 -12.34 -18.15 -4.79
C ALA A 24 -11.55 -18.69 -3.58
N ALA A 25 -11.87 -18.20 -2.38
CA ALA A 25 -11.29 -18.65 -1.12
C ALA A 25 -11.81 -20.03 -0.66
N ARG A 26 -13.04 -20.41 -1.06
CA ARG A 26 -13.68 -21.66 -0.65
C ARG A 26 -12.80 -22.87 -1.01
N GLY A 27 -12.49 -23.68 0.01
CA GLY A 27 -11.66 -24.88 -0.14
C GLY A 27 -10.15 -24.62 -0.22
N ARG A 28 -9.70 -23.36 -0.03
CA ARG A 28 -8.27 -22.99 -0.03
C ARG A 28 -7.85 -22.17 1.21
N VAL A 29 -8.76 -21.92 2.15
CA VAL A 29 -8.50 -21.10 3.35
C VAL A 29 -7.39 -21.66 4.26
N ASN A 30 -7.15 -22.98 4.20
CA ASN A 30 -6.08 -23.65 4.94
C ASN A 30 -4.75 -23.72 4.16
N GLY A 31 -4.71 -23.19 2.94
CA GLY A 31 -3.52 -23.17 2.09
C GLY A 31 -2.96 -21.76 1.92
N TYR A 32 -1.69 -21.69 1.50
CA TYR A 32 -1.10 -20.41 1.10
C TYR A 32 -1.64 -19.98 -0.27
N PRO A 33 -1.86 -18.67 -0.50
CA PRO A 33 -2.16 -18.16 -1.83
C PRO A 33 -0.96 -18.30 -2.78
N ASP A 34 -1.15 -17.93 -4.05
CA ASP A 34 -0.06 -17.78 -5.01
C ASP A 34 1.02 -16.85 -4.43
N ARG A 35 2.14 -17.44 -3.98
CA ARG A 35 3.21 -16.75 -3.26
C ARG A 35 3.84 -15.61 -4.04
N LEU A 36 3.78 -15.67 -5.37
CA LEU A 36 4.37 -14.67 -6.25
C LEU A 36 3.33 -13.67 -6.78
N ALA A 37 2.06 -13.83 -6.38
CA ALA A 37 0.93 -13.05 -6.89
C ALA A 37 0.91 -12.98 -8.43
N THR A 38 1.36 -14.05 -9.10
CA THR A 38 1.64 -14.12 -10.55
C THR A 38 0.46 -13.65 -11.38
N ARG A 39 -0.74 -14.17 -11.09
CA ARG A 39 -1.96 -13.81 -11.83
C ARG A 39 -2.33 -12.34 -11.64
N LEU A 40 -2.16 -11.82 -10.43
CA LEU A 40 -2.48 -10.43 -10.10
C LEU A 40 -1.48 -9.48 -10.79
N ARG A 41 -0.18 -9.76 -10.69
CA ARG A 41 0.88 -8.97 -11.33
C ARG A 41 0.65 -8.86 -12.83
N ARG A 42 0.41 -9.97 -13.54
CA ARG A 42 0.14 -9.95 -14.99
C ARG A 42 -1.09 -9.12 -15.36
N ARG A 43 -2.16 -9.18 -14.57
CA ARG A 43 -3.38 -8.39 -14.81
C ARG A 43 -3.16 -6.90 -14.59
N LEU A 44 -2.45 -6.52 -13.52
CA LEU A 44 -2.11 -5.14 -13.23
C LEU A 44 -1.13 -4.58 -14.27
N ALA A 45 -0.12 -5.36 -14.63
CA ALA A 45 0.85 -5.05 -15.69
C ALA A 45 0.14 -4.71 -17.02
N GLY A 46 -0.76 -5.58 -17.48
CA GLY A 46 -1.55 -5.33 -18.69
C GLY A 46 -2.48 -4.11 -18.58
N ARG A 47 -3.01 -3.81 -17.39
CA ARG A 47 -3.83 -2.61 -17.14
C ARG A 47 -3.01 -1.31 -17.20
N HIS A 48 -1.77 -1.35 -16.72
CA HIS A 48 -0.91 -0.17 -16.60
C HIS A 48 0.11 -0.03 -17.74
N GLY A 49 0.21 -1.01 -18.64
CA GLY A 49 1.15 -0.98 -19.76
C GLY A 49 2.61 -1.12 -19.34
N VAL A 50 2.88 -1.93 -18.32
CA VAL A 50 4.23 -2.18 -17.76
C VAL A 50 4.53 -3.68 -17.72
N GLU A 51 5.77 -4.05 -17.48
CA GLU A 51 6.15 -5.46 -17.28
C GLU A 51 5.68 -5.98 -15.91
N PRO A 52 5.31 -7.26 -15.76
CA PRO A 52 4.93 -7.87 -14.48
C PRO A 52 5.97 -7.66 -13.37
N GLU A 53 7.25 -7.63 -13.73
CA GLU A 53 8.41 -7.41 -12.87
C GLU A 53 8.37 -6.03 -12.18
N GLN A 54 7.71 -5.05 -12.80
CA GLN A 54 7.55 -3.68 -12.29
C GLN A 54 6.37 -3.55 -11.30
N ILE A 55 5.62 -4.63 -11.02
CA ILE A 55 4.51 -4.64 -10.06
C ILE A 55 4.94 -5.33 -8.76
N ALA A 56 4.91 -4.59 -7.65
CA ALA A 56 4.98 -5.14 -6.30
C ALA A 56 3.57 -5.36 -5.71
N VAL A 57 3.39 -6.42 -4.92
CA VAL A 57 2.13 -6.75 -4.24
C VAL A 57 2.40 -6.91 -2.75
N GLY A 58 1.58 -6.27 -1.91
CA GLY A 58 1.66 -6.32 -0.44
C GLY A 58 0.28 -6.13 0.19
N ASN A 59 0.19 -6.17 1.52
CA ASN A 59 -1.08 -6.10 2.26
C ASN A 59 -1.50 -4.64 2.48
N GLY A 60 -1.63 -3.90 1.37
CA GLY A 60 -2.01 -2.49 1.36
C GLY A 60 -0.83 -1.54 1.21
N ALA A 61 -1.15 -0.27 0.91
CA ALA A 61 -0.16 0.74 0.57
C ALA A 61 0.79 1.06 1.73
N ALA A 62 0.32 1.03 2.98
CA ALA A 62 1.15 1.33 4.14
C ALA A 62 2.32 0.34 4.31
N GLU A 63 2.09 -0.96 4.12
CA GLU A 63 3.15 -1.97 4.16
C GLU A 63 4.14 -1.78 3.01
N LEU A 64 3.65 -1.51 1.80
CA LEU A 64 4.50 -1.28 0.63
C LEU A 64 5.37 -0.04 0.81
N LEU A 65 4.83 1.05 1.35
CA LEU A 65 5.60 2.27 1.66
C LEU A 65 6.65 2.02 2.75
N GLN A 66 6.32 1.27 3.80
CA GLN A 66 7.28 0.89 4.83
C GLN A 66 8.40 0.01 4.27
N THR A 67 8.05 -0.93 3.39
CA THR A 67 9.03 -1.81 2.72
C THR A 67 9.92 -1.00 1.78
N ALA A 68 9.35 -0.08 1.01
CA ALA A 68 10.10 0.82 0.13
C ALA A 68 11.08 1.68 0.96
N ALA A 69 10.64 2.24 2.08
CA ALA A 69 11.54 2.98 2.98
C ALA A 69 12.71 2.11 3.47
N HIS A 70 12.46 0.86 3.86
CA HIS A 70 13.51 -0.06 4.30
C HIS A 70 14.48 -0.48 3.19
N VAL A 71 14.01 -0.57 1.95
CA VAL A 71 14.84 -0.99 0.82
C VAL A 71 15.64 0.18 0.24
N LEU A 72 15.10 1.40 0.33
CA LEU A 72 15.65 2.58 -0.34
C LEU A 72 16.47 3.50 0.57
N LEU A 73 16.25 3.49 1.88
CA LEU A 73 16.96 4.37 2.82
C LEU A 73 18.13 3.65 3.49
N GLU A 74 19.27 4.33 3.55
CA GLU A 74 20.40 3.99 4.40
C GLU A 74 20.37 4.78 5.73
N PRO A 75 21.08 4.33 6.77
CA PRO A 75 21.17 5.08 8.02
C PRO A 75 21.68 6.51 7.81
N GLY A 76 20.89 7.49 8.23
CA GLY A 76 21.18 8.92 8.05
C GLY A 76 20.55 9.57 6.82
N ASP A 77 20.00 8.80 5.88
CA ASP A 77 19.29 9.35 4.72
C ASP A 77 18.05 10.14 5.12
N GLU A 78 17.63 11.06 4.27
CA GLU A 78 16.48 11.93 4.52
C GLU A 78 15.23 11.45 3.79
N LEU A 79 14.12 11.28 4.51
CA LEU A 79 12.79 11.16 3.90
C LEU A 79 12.11 12.53 3.95
N VAL A 80 12.10 13.21 2.81
CA VAL A 80 11.53 14.55 2.66
C VAL A 80 10.05 14.45 2.29
N THR A 81 9.17 15.05 3.08
CA THR A 81 7.71 15.04 2.84
C THR A 81 7.08 16.41 3.07
N PRO A 82 6.05 16.81 2.29
CA PRO A 82 5.25 17.98 2.62
C PRO A 82 4.54 17.79 3.97
N TRP A 83 4.24 18.87 4.68
CA TRP A 83 3.56 18.82 5.97
C TRP A 83 2.53 19.94 6.14
N PRO A 84 1.31 19.65 6.66
CA PRO A 84 0.82 18.33 7.13
C PRO A 84 0.58 17.30 6.01
N SER A 85 0.88 16.03 6.28
CA SER A 85 0.70 14.91 5.36
C SER A 85 0.47 13.59 6.12
N TYR A 86 0.59 12.45 5.44
CA TYR A 86 0.34 11.12 6.03
C TYR A 86 1.23 10.88 7.25
N PRO A 87 0.66 10.69 8.45
CA PRO A 87 1.40 10.74 9.71
C PRO A 87 2.35 9.55 9.93
N LEU A 88 2.28 8.51 9.09
CA LEU A 88 3.21 7.38 9.20
C LEU A 88 4.55 7.63 8.49
N TYR A 89 4.67 8.61 7.59
CA TYR A 89 5.94 8.84 6.89
C TYR A 89 7.13 9.08 7.85
N PRO A 90 7.00 9.92 8.91
CA PRO A 90 8.11 10.11 9.84
C PRO A 90 8.52 8.83 10.56
N LEU A 91 7.55 8.00 10.93
CA LEU A 91 7.80 6.70 11.56
C LEU A 91 8.46 5.71 10.60
N MET A 92 8.05 5.70 9.33
CA MET A 92 8.65 4.85 8.30
C MET A 92 10.13 5.19 8.08
N ALA A 93 10.47 6.48 8.02
CA ALA A 93 11.85 6.96 7.90
C ALA A 93 12.70 6.50 9.08
N GLN A 94 12.25 6.77 10.31
CA GLN A 94 12.96 6.41 11.53
C GLN A 94 13.19 4.90 11.65
N ARG A 95 12.18 4.08 11.30
CA ARG A 95 12.31 2.61 11.30
C ARG A 95 13.36 2.11 10.32
N ALA A 96 13.55 2.80 9.20
CA ALA A 96 14.60 2.49 8.23
C ALA A 96 15.98 3.05 8.61
N GLY A 97 16.11 3.74 9.76
CA GLY A 97 17.36 4.40 10.16
C GLY A 97 17.58 5.76 9.53
N GLY A 98 16.62 6.24 8.74
CA GLY A 98 16.64 7.57 8.13
C GLY A 98 16.08 8.67 9.05
N ARG A 99 16.23 9.90 8.61
CA ARG A 99 15.77 11.12 9.27
C ARG A 99 14.56 11.69 8.54
N PRO A 100 13.42 11.90 9.21
CA PRO A 100 12.29 12.57 8.57
C PRO A 100 12.55 14.07 8.44
N VAL A 101 12.22 14.62 7.27
CA VAL A 101 12.34 16.05 6.98
C VAL A 101 10.98 16.56 6.49
N ALA A 102 10.34 17.38 7.33
CA ALA A 102 9.07 18.01 6.98
C ALA A 102 9.32 19.32 6.22
N VAL A 103 8.64 19.48 5.08
CA VAL A 103 8.61 20.73 4.31
C VAL A 103 7.24 21.37 4.50
N GLU A 104 7.21 22.59 5.03
CA GLU A 104 5.95 23.31 5.24
C GLU A 104 5.23 23.56 3.90
N LEU A 105 3.93 23.28 3.87
CA LEU A 105 3.09 23.64 2.73
C LEU A 105 2.97 25.17 2.64
N SER A 106 3.32 25.75 1.50
CA SER A 106 3.10 27.17 1.26
C SER A 106 1.62 27.46 1.16
N THR A 107 1.12 28.37 2.00
CA THR A 107 -0.13 29.10 1.76
C THR A 107 0.13 30.07 0.60
N GLY A 108 -0.26 29.69 -0.62
CA GLY A 108 -0.44 30.67 -1.69
C GLY A 108 -1.52 31.69 -1.33
#